data_AF-A0A959HWC1-F1
#
_entry.id   AF-A0A959HWC1-F1
#
_cell.length_a   1.000
_cell.length_b   1.000
_cell.length_c   1.000
_cell.angle_alpha   90.00
_cell.angle_beta   90.00
_cell.angle_gamma   90.00
#
_symmetry.space_group_name_H-M   'P 1'
#
loop_
_entity.id
_entity.type
_entity.pdbx_description
1 polymer ?
#
loop_
_entity_poly.entity_id
_entity_poly.type
_entity_poly.pdbx_seq_one_letter_code
_entity_poly.pdbx_strand_id
1 'polypeptide(L)'
;MLKATFTSLAVFLYFGLAGQSRAFFLNENGLLLQDTAVACLCSTVDSLNQAFETSDPEPNLQSAPQARGHYIEFRTTPPNALADMKAGVDFEQFIKRHSPQKVDRDVIIQKSYAWLNNTAVTQFTYLPYNQNFGNRLTSVESPYDGTGIPDLLRKSS
;
A
#
# COMPACT_ATOMS: atom_id res chain seq x y z
N MET A 1 25.84 -41.87 -50.08
CA MET A 1 26.46 -40.75 -49.33
C MET A 1 25.56 -40.17 -48.24
N LEU A 2 24.23 -40.10 -48.43
CA LEU A 2 23.28 -39.54 -47.43
C LEU A 2 23.17 -40.33 -46.11
N LYS A 3 23.48 -41.64 -46.10
CA LYS A 3 23.42 -42.47 -44.88
C LYS A 3 24.57 -42.22 -43.90
N ALA A 4 25.75 -41.81 -44.40
CA ALA A 4 26.94 -41.58 -43.58
C ALA A 4 26.91 -40.22 -42.86
N THR A 5 26.24 -39.23 -43.45
CA THR A 5 26.04 -37.91 -42.82
C THR A 5 25.00 -37.98 -41.70
N PHE A 6 23.97 -38.82 -41.84
CA PHE A 6 22.95 -39.01 -40.80
C PHE A 6 23.49 -39.71 -39.56
N THR A 7 24.36 -40.71 -39.72
CA THR A 7 25.01 -41.39 -38.59
C THR A 7 26.02 -40.49 -37.89
N SER A 8 26.77 -39.66 -38.62
CA SER A 8 27.69 -38.68 -38.00
C SER A 8 26.95 -37.62 -37.19
N LEU A 9 25.78 -37.16 -37.64
CA LEU A 9 24.97 -36.18 -36.92
C LEU A 9 24.35 -36.79 -35.65
N ALA A 10 23.94 -38.05 -35.69
CA ALA A 10 23.40 -38.77 -34.54
C ALA A 10 24.44 -38.99 -33.43
N VAL A 11 25.70 -39.28 -33.79
CA VAL A 11 26.81 -39.40 -32.83
C VAL A 11 27.15 -38.05 -32.19
N PHE A 12 27.11 -36.96 -32.97
CA PHE A 12 27.39 -35.61 -32.46
C PHE A 12 26.30 -35.12 -31.47
N LEU A 13 25.03 -35.45 -31.73
CA LEU A 13 23.91 -35.18 -30.83
C LEU A 13 23.98 -35.98 -29.52
N TYR A 14 24.50 -37.21 -29.55
CA TYR A 14 24.64 -38.05 -28.35
C TYR A 14 25.66 -37.49 -27.35
N PHE A 15 26.74 -36.85 -27.81
CA PHE A 15 27.73 -36.22 -26.93
C PHE A 15 27.22 -34.94 -26.25
N GLY A 16 26.22 -34.27 -26.81
CA GLY A 16 25.61 -33.07 -26.21
C GLY A 16 24.68 -33.34 -25.01
N LEU A 17 24.25 -34.60 -24.82
CA LEU A 17 23.28 -34.99 -23.79
C LEU A 17 23.91 -35.47 -22.47
N ALA A 18 25.24 -35.58 -22.38
CA ALA A 18 25.94 -36.09 -21.19
C ALA A 18 26.19 -35.04 -20.08
N GLY A 19 25.55 -33.86 -20.15
CA GLY A 19 25.93 -32.67 -19.37
C GLY A 19 24.99 -32.20 -18.26
N GLN A 20 24.18 -33.06 -17.62
CA GLN A 20 23.26 -32.64 -16.54
C GLN A 20 23.29 -33.50 -15.25
N SER A 21 24.43 -34.06 -14.88
CA SER A 21 24.60 -34.79 -13.61
C SER A 21 25.31 -33.94 -12.54
N ARG A 22 24.76 -32.76 -12.22
CA ARG A 22 25.24 -31.89 -11.13
C ARG A 22 24.22 -31.58 -10.04
N ALA A 23 23.11 -32.32 -10.00
CA ALA A 23 21.99 -31.98 -9.11
C ALA A 23 22.18 -32.35 -7.63
N PHE A 24 23.13 -33.24 -7.26
CA PHE A 24 23.26 -33.72 -5.87
C PHE A 24 24.70 -34.13 -5.51
N PHE A 25 25.64 -33.19 -5.56
CA PHE A 25 26.94 -33.41 -4.91
C PHE A 25 26.85 -32.97 -3.46
N LEU A 26 27.29 -33.84 -2.54
CA LEU A 26 27.50 -33.46 -1.17
C LEU A 26 28.67 -32.48 -1.15
N ASN A 27 28.42 -31.23 -0.78
CA ASN A 27 29.48 -30.23 -0.67
C ASN A 27 30.36 -30.55 0.56
N GLU A 28 31.54 -29.95 0.65
CA GLU A 28 32.49 -30.20 1.76
C GLU A 28 31.90 -29.91 3.15
N ASN A 29 30.85 -29.08 3.20
CA ASN A 29 30.05 -28.77 4.38
C ASN A 29 28.98 -29.84 4.73
N GLY A 30 28.92 -30.95 3.99
CA GLY A 30 27.94 -32.03 4.19
C GLY A 30 26.52 -31.71 3.73
N LEU A 31 26.29 -30.54 3.11
CA LEU A 31 24.98 -30.11 2.65
C LEU A 31 24.79 -30.40 1.16
N LEU A 32 23.54 -30.70 0.79
CA LEU A 32 23.12 -30.85 -0.61
C LEU A 32 23.00 -29.50 -1.34
N LEU A 33 22.94 -28.40 -0.57
CA LEU A 33 22.85 -27.04 -1.07
C LEU A 33 24.25 -26.46 -1.28
N GLN A 34 24.46 -25.82 -2.42
CA GLN A 34 25.68 -25.05 -2.71
C GLN A 34 25.84 -23.94 -1.67
N ASP A 35 27.09 -23.60 -1.31
CA ASP A 35 27.39 -22.56 -0.32
C ASP A 35 26.71 -21.22 -0.66
N THR A 36 26.55 -20.92 -1.95
CA THR A 36 25.83 -19.75 -2.45
C THR A 36 24.34 -19.75 -2.09
N ALA A 37 23.68 -20.91 -2.13
CA ALA A 37 22.29 -21.06 -1.74
C ALA A 37 22.12 -20.93 -0.21
N VAL A 38 23.07 -21.49 0.55
CA VAL A 38 23.11 -21.34 2.02
C VAL A 38 23.31 -19.87 2.40
N ALA A 39 24.26 -19.18 1.76
CA ALA A 39 24.51 -17.75 2.00
C ALA A 39 23.30 -16.87 1.68
N CYS A 40 22.57 -17.17 0.59
CA CYS A 40 21.33 -16.46 0.24
C CYS A 40 20.23 -16.68 1.30
N LEU A 41 20.10 -17.92 1.80
CA LEU A 41 19.15 -18.23 2.86
C LEU A 41 19.50 -17.49 4.16
N CYS A 42 20.76 -17.51 4.58
CA CYS A 42 21.22 -16.77 5.75
C CYS A 42 20.92 -15.27 5.62
N SER A 43 21.26 -14.65 4.49
CA SER A 43 20.97 -13.23 4.25
C SER A 43 19.47 -12.90 4.32
N THR A 44 18.61 -13.81 3.85
CA THR A 44 17.16 -13.63 3.93
C THR A 44 16.67 -13.70 5.38
N VAL A 45 17.15 -14.68 6.15
CA VAL A 45 16.81 -14.86 7.56
C VAL A 45 17.31 -13.69 8.39
N ASP A 46 18.55 -13.22 8.16
CA ASP A 46 19.12 -12.07 8.85
C ASP A 46 18.32 -10.79 8.57
N SER A 47 17.89 -10.58 7.32
CA SER A 47 17.06 -9.43 6.95
C SER A 47 15.70 -9.45 7.65
N LEU A 48 15.08 -10.63 7.76
CA LEU A 48 13.85 -10.79 8.52
C LEU A 48 14.07 -10.55 10.01
N ASN A 49 15.14 -11.11 10.57
CA ASN A 49 15.45 -10.95 11.99
C ASN A 49 15.72 -9.49 12.33
N GLN A 50 16.46 -8.77 11.50
CA GLN A 50 16.67 -7.33 11.64
C GLN A 50 15.35 -6.54 11.53
N ALA A 51 14.45 -6.91 10.61
CA ALA A 51 13.13 -6.28 10.50
C ALA A 51 12.26 -6.51 11.75
N PHE A 52 12.42 -7.65 12.42
CA PHE A 52 11.75 -7.93 13.69
C PHE A 52 12.40 -7.20 14.87
N GLU A 53 13.73 -7.17 14.97
CA GLU A 53 14.45 -6.45 16.04
C GLU A 53 14.23 -4.94 15.99
N THR A 54 14.07 -4.38 14.78
CA THR A 54 13.78 -2.96 14.58
C THR A 54 12.29 -2.62 14.67
N SER A 55 11.41 -3.62 14.76
CA SER A 55 9.98 -3.39 14.95
C SER A 55 9.67 -3.06 16.41
N ASP A 56 8.93 -1.97 16.64
CA ASP A 56 8.54 -1.53 17.97
C ASP A 56 7.75 -2.66 18.68
N PRO A 57 8.20 -3.18 19.84
CA PRO A 57 7.58 -4.33 20.52
C PRO A 57 6.18 -4.01 21.06
N GLU A 58 5.87 -2.73 21.25
CA GLU A 58 4.52 -2.22 21.48
C GLU A 58 4.21 -1.22 20.37
N PRO A 59 3.65 -1.64 19.22
CA PRO A 59 3.22 -0.69 18.21
C PRO A 59 2.20 0.24 18.87
N ASN A 60 2.48 1.54 18.82
CA ASN A 60 1.60 2.56 19.36
C ASN A 60 0.36 2.67 18.45
N LEU A 61 -0.55 1.70 18.59
CA LEU A 61 -1.77 1.56 17.80
C LEU A 61 -2.81 2.56 18.31
N GLN A 62 -2.56 3.85 18.06
CA GLN A 62 -3.56 4.86 18.29
C GLN A 62 -4.63 4.76 17.19
N SER A 63 -5.86 4.47 17.60
CA SER A 63 -7.00 4.51 16.68
C SER A 63 -7.20 5.94 16.20
N ALA A 64 -7.09 6.17 14.89
CA ALA A 64 -7.42 7.46 14.31
C ALA A 64 -8.94 7.68 14.34
N PRO A 65 -9.41 8.91 14.64
CA PRO A 65 -10.84 9.23 14.57
C PRO A 65 -11.34 9.09 13.13
N GLN A 66 -12.35 8.22 12.97
CA GLN A 66 -12.93 7.88 11.67
C GLN A 66 -14.46 7.94 11.72
N ALA A 67 -15.08 8.31 10.60
CA ALA A 67 -16.52 8.33 10.43
C ALA A 67 -16.92 7.81 9.04
N ARG A 68 -18.09 7.19 8.92
CA ARG A 68 -18.69 6.88 7.62
C ARG A 68 -19.38 8.13 7.09
N GLY A 69 -19.20 8.42 5.81
CA GLY A 69 -19.83 9.59 5.18
C GLY A 69 -19.93 9.46 3.66
N HIS A 70 -20.19 10.62 3.04
CA HIS A 70 -20.30 10.78 1.59
C HIS A 70 -19.26 11.79 1.12
N TYR A 71 -18.60 11.52 0.00
CA TYR A 71 -17.73 12.48 -0.68
C TYR A 71 -18.47 13.08 -1.87
N ILE A 72 -18.46 14.41 -1.96
CA ILE A 72 -19.13 15.17 -3.02
C ILE A 72 -18.14 16.17 -3.60
N GLU A 73 -17.97 16.14 -4.91
CA GLU A 73 -17.09 17.06 -5.64
C GLU A 73 -17.91 17.96 -6.55
N PHE A 74 -17.61 19.26 -6.51
CA PHE A 74 -18.22 20.26 -7.37
C PHE A 74 -17.16 20.88 -8.27
N ARG A 75 -17.53 21.14 -9.53
CA ARG A 75 -16.68 21.94 -10.43
C ARG A 75 -16.53 23.37 -9.93
N THR A 76 -17.60 23.92 -9.36
CA THR A 76 -17.64 25.22 -8.68
C THR A 76 -18.57 25.10 -7.48
N THR A 77 -18.10 25.50 -6.31
CA THR A 77 -18.87 25.40 -5.06
C THR A 77 -20.16 26.22 -5.14
N PRO A 78 -21.35 25.63 -4.96
CA PRO A 78 -22.60 26.38 -4.93
C PRO A 78 -22.68 27.26 -3.68
N PRO A 79 -23.18 28.50 -3.78
CA PRO A 79 -23.18 29.45 -2.65
C PRO A 79 -24.02 28.98 -1.46
N ASN A 80 -25.08 28.20 -1.71
CA ASN A 80 -26.01 27.72 -0.68
C ASN A 80 -25.74 26.29 -0.21
N ALA A 81 -24.72 25.61 -0.75
CA ALA A 81 -24.44 24.21 -0.42
C ALA A 81 -24.15 24.04 1.08
N LEU A 82 -23.33 24.91 1.66
CA LEU A 82 -22.99 24.86 3.09
C LEU A 82 -24.21 25.12 3.99
N ALA A 83 -25.09 26.06 3.58
CA ALA A 83 -26.30 26.38 4.32
C ALA A 83 -27.27 25.19 4.32
N ASP A 84 -27.46 24.56 3.16
CA ASP A 84 -28.31 23.36 3.02
C ASP A 84 -27.78 22.17 3.82
N MET A 85 -26.45 21.98 3.86
CA MET A 85 -25.82 20.96 4.71
C MET A 85 -26.08 21.22 6.20
N LYS A 86 -25.92 22.47 6.66
CA LYS A 86 -26.18 22.87 8.05
C LYS A 86 -27.65 22.77 8.43
N ALA A 87 -28.55 22.99 7.47
CA ALA A 87 -29.99 22.84 7.64
C ALA A 87 -30.44 21.36 7.66
N GLY A 88 -29.54 20.40 7.42
CA GLY A 88 -29.87 18.98 7.42
C GLY A 88 -30.74 18.56 6.24
N VAL A 89 -30.58 19.20 5.08
CA VAL A 89 -31.26 18.78 3.84
C VAL A 89 -30.92 17.31 3.56
N ASP A 90 -31.94 16.53 3.21
CA ASP A 90 -31.77 15.12 2.85
C ASP A 90 -30.73 14.94 1.74
N PHE A 91 -29.92 13.88 1.85
CA PHE A 91 -28.80 13.66 0.93
C PHE A 91 -29.26 13.58 -0.52
N GLU A 92 -30.32 12.83 -0.84
CA GLU A 92 -30.78 12.70 -2.22
C GLU A 92 -31.32 14.03 -2.76
N GLN A 93 -32.00 14.80 -1.91
CA GLN A 93 -32.45 16.15 -2.25
C GLN A 93 -31.28 17.10 -2.50
N PHE A 94 -30.22 17.00 -1.68
CA PHE A 94 -29.01 17.79 -1.82
C PHE A 94 -28.30 17.52 -3.15
N ILE A 95 -28.12 16.24 -3.50
CA ILE A 95 -27.52 15.84 -4.78
C ILE A 95 -28.36 16.34 -5.96
N LYS A 96 -29.68 16.20 -5.90
CA LYS A 96 -30.58 16.67 -6.95
C LYS A 96 -30.54 18.20 -7.11
N ARG A 97 -30.45 18.95 -6.01
CA ARG A 97 -30.45 20.42 -6.01
C ARG A 97 -29.15 20.99 -6.57
N HIS A 98 -28.01 20.44 -6.14
CA HIS A 98 -26.70 21.03 -6.43
C HIS A 98 -25.94 20.35 -7.58
N SER A 99 -26.44 19.22 -8.08
CA SER A 99 -25.90 18.49 -9.24
C SER A 99 -24.37 18.40 -9.25
N PRO A 100 -23.77 17.76 -8.23
CA PRO A 100 -22.33 17.62 -8.12
C PRO A 100 -21.72 16.85 -9.29
N GLN A 101 -20.43 17.11 -9.55
CA GLN A 101 -19.67 16.45 -10.61
C GLN A 101 -19.36 15.00 -10.24
N LYS A 102 -19.09 14.72 -8.97
CA LYS A 102 -18.78 13.38 -8.46
C LYS A 102 -19.45 13.16 -7.10
N VAL A 103 -19.93 11.93 -6.89
CA VAL A 103 -20.58 11.51 -5.64
C VAL A 103 -20.11 10.10 -5.29
N ASP A 104 -19.42 9.96 -4.16
CA ASP A 104 -19.09 8.67 -3.57
C ASP A 104 -19.91 8.50 -2.28
N ARG A 105 -20.87 7.56 -2.30
CA ARG A 105 -21.89 7.40 -1.25
C ARG A 105 -21.41 6.62 -0.02
N ASP A 106 -20.29 5.93 -0.09
CA ASP A 106 -19.82 5.12 1.02
C ASP A 106 -18.30 5.29 1.14
N VAL A 107 -17.90 6.23 1.99
CA VAL A 107 -16.50 6.46 2.30
C VAL A 107 -16.25 6.43 3.80
N ILE A 108 -15.08 5.95 4.19
CA ILE A 108 -14.52 6.19 5.51
C ILE A 108 -13.74 7.49 5.42
N ILE A 109 -14.06 8.43 6.31
CA ILE A 109 -13.36 9.71 6.46
C ILE A 109 -12.52 9.61 7.73
N GLN A 110 -11.21 9.82 7.60
CA GLN A 110 -10.27 9.87 8.70
C GLN A 110 -9.80 11.32 8.89
N LYS A 111 -9.84 11.82 10.13
CA LYS A 111 -9.28 13.12 10.52
C LYS A 111 -7.86 12.91 11.05
N SER A 112 -6.89 13.63 10.50
CA SER A 112 -5.51 13.69 10.97
C SER A 112 -5.05 15.15 11.10
N TYR A 113 -3.92 15.34 11.78
CA TYR A 113 -3.31 16.66 11.98
C TYR A 113 -1.91 16.64 11.37
N ALA A 114 -1.56 17.68 10.64
CA ALA A 114 -0.25 17.84 10.03
C ALA A 114 0.27 19.27 10.22
N TRP A 115 1.60 19.43 10.15
CA TRP A 115 2.25 20.73 10.11
C TRP A 115 2.65 21.04 8.68
N LEU A 116 2.11 22.11 8.10
CA LEU A 116 2.49 22.59 6.78
C LEU A 116 3.00 24.03 6.93
N ASN A 117 4.25 24.29 6.53
CA ASN A 117 4.87 25.62 6.62
C ASN A 117 4.72 26.27 8.02
N ASN A 118 5.00 25.51 9.07
CA ASN A 118 4.88 25.95 10.47
C ASN A 118 3.45 26.35 10.90
N THR A 119 2.43 25.92 10.15
CA THR A 119 1.01 26.12 10.45
C THR A 119 0.37 24.76 10.68
N ALA A 120 -0.40 24.62 11.76
CA ALA A 120 -1.19 23.42 12.01
C ALA A 120 -2.37 23.37 11.03
N VAL A 121 -2.53 22.25 10.34
CA VAL A 121 -3.65 22.00 9.42
C VAL A 121 -4.38 20.72 9.81
N THR A 122 -5.70 20.73 9.64
CA THR A 122 -6.52 19.54 9.73
C THR A 122 -6.56 18.89 8.37
N GLN A 123 -6.17 17.62 8.30
CA GLN A 123 -6.20 16.83 7.07
C GLN A 123 -7.34 15.82 7.15
N PHE A 124 -8.15 15.78 6.10
CA PHE A 124 -9.19 14.77 5.94
C PHE A 124 -8.78 13.83 4.81
N THR A 125 -8.61 12.56 5.16
CA THR A 125 -8.39 11.49 4.19
C THR A 125 -9.69 10.74 4.01
N TYR A 126 -10.09 10.47 2.78
CA TYR A 126 -11.23 9.59 2.52
C TYR A 126 -10.79 8.33 1.78
N LEU A 127 -11.43 7.22 2.16
CA LEU A 127 -11.21 5.89 1.62
C LEU A 127 -12.55 5.35 1.12
N PRO A 128 -12.64 4.82 -0.10
CA PRO A 128 -13.85 4.11 -0.51
C PRO A 128 -14.11 2.97 0.48
N TYR A 129 -15.35 2.87 0.95
CA TYR A 129 -15.79 1.74 1.75
C TYR A 129 -16.13 0.59 0.79
N ASN A 130 -15.10 0.06 0.12
CA ASN A 130 -15.19 -1.18 -0.63
C ASN A 130 -14.46 -2.26 0.17
N GLN A 131 -15.01 -3.47 0.22
CA GLN A 131 -14.35 -4.63 0.87
C GLN A 131 -13.08 -5.09 0.13
N ASN A 132 -12.66 -4.35 -0.90
CA ASN A 132 -11.50 -4.61 -1.75
C ASN A 132 -10.47 -3.50 -1.52
N PHE A 133 -9.42 -3.80 -0.77
CA PHE A 133 -8.34 -2.90 -0.30
C PHE A 133 -7.42 -2.31 -1.40
N GLY A 134 -7.97 -1.92 -2.55
CA GLY A 134 -7.27 -1.16 -3.58
C GLY A 134 -7.33 0.33 -3.25
N ASN A 135 -6.32 0.84 -2.55
CA ASN A 135 -6.36 2.18 -1.97
C ASN A 135 -6.14 3.28 -3.03
N ARG A 136 -7.16 4.13 -3.23
CA ARG A 136 -6.98 5.49 -3.74
C ARG A 136 -7.15 6.45 -2.57
N LEU A 137 -6.03 6.87 -1.98
CA LEU A 137 -6.01 7.89 -0.94
C LEU A 137 -6.18 9.25 -1.59
N THR A 138 -7.11 10.06 -1.10
CA THR A 138 -7.18 11.47 -1.44
C THR A 138 -7.31 12.26 -0.16
N SER A 139 -6.47 13.28 -0.06
CA SER A 139 -6.32 14.13 1.11
C SER A 139 -6.81 15.53 0.79
N VAL A 140 -7.58 16.12 1.70
CA VAL A 140 -7.99 17.51 1.66
C VAL A 140 -7.52 18.20 2.93
N GLU A 141 -6.87 19.33 2.78
CA GLU A 141 -6.38 20.16 3.90
C GLU A 141 -7.40 21.26 4.21
N SER A 142 -7.57 21.54 5.50
CA SER A 142 -8.42 22.60 6.02
C SER A 142 -7.70 23.34 7.14
N PRO A 143 -7.91 24.66 7.31
CA PRO A 143 -7.39 25.38 8.46
C PRO A 143 -7.76 24.65 9.76
N TYR A 144 -6.81 24.57 10.69
CA TYR A 144 -7.05 23.93 11.97
C TYR A 144 -8.19 24.63 12.72
N ASP A 145 -9.18 23.86 13.16
CA ASP A 145 -10.44 24.35 13.72
C ASP A 145 -10.36 24.66 15.22
N GLY A 146 -9.21 24.46 15.86
CA GLY A 146 -9.02 24.68 17.30
C GLY A 146 -9.60 23.57 18.19
N THR A 147 -10.16 22.50 17.63
CA THR A 147 -10.87 21.44 18.37
C THR A 147 -10.20 20.06 18.20
N GLY A 148 -9.92 19.39 19.32
CA GLY A 148 -9.18 18.13 19.35
C GLY A 148 -7.66 18.32 19.40
N ILE A 149 -6.93 17.31 19.91
CA ILE A 149 -5.66 17.49 20.65
C ILE A 149 -4.49 18.03 19.79
N PRO A 150 -3.99 19.25 20.07
CA PRO A 150 -2.71 19.76 19.54
C PRO A 150 -1.47 19.32 20.36
N ASP A 151 -1.66 18.63 21.49
CA ASP A 151 -0.59 18.25 22.44
C ASP A 151 0.17 16.95 22.10
N LEU A 152 -0.37 16.07 21.24
CA LEU A 152 0.28 14.78 20.94
C LEU A 152 1.44 14.89 19.92
N LEU A 153 1.56 16.02 19.20
CA LEU A 153 2.65 16.26 18.25
C LEU A 153 3.83 17.04 18.87
N ARG A 154 3.77 17.38 20.16
CA ARG A 154 4.83 18.15 20.84
C ARG A 154 5.99 17.28 21.38
N LYS A 155 5.95 15.96 21.19
CA LYS A 155 6.90 15.01 21.80
C LYS A 155 7.88 14.32 20.85
N SER A 156 8.11 14.85 19.65
CA SER A 156 9.23 14.41 18.79
C SER A 156 10.20 15.57 18.53
N SER A 157 10.86 16.03 19.58
CA SER A 157 12.06 16.86 19.51
C SER A 157 13.22 16.11 20.15
#